data_AF-A0A1F9W936-F1
#
_entry.id   AF-A0A1F9W936-F1
#
_cell.length_a   1.000
_cell.length_b   1.000
_cell.length_c   1.000
_cell.angle_alpha   90.00
_cell.angle_beta   90.00
_cell.angle_gamma   90.00
#
_symmetry.space_group_name_H-M   'P 1'
#
loop_
_entity.id
_entity.type
_entity.pdbx_description
1 polymer ?
#
loop_
_entity_poly.entity_id
_entity_poly.type
_entity_poly.pdbx_seq_one_letter_code
_entity_poly.pdbx_strand_id
1 'polypeptide(L)'
;KIGAFMSEGTFLVDCPCCKARIEVDRKSGKVLRHWDKPPVLKAGGDPMQEAFKKMKEDKSRLDDYFSGAGKSLEDKKKELDEKFEKEKKRIKDSGDTSRPETPWDLD
;
A
#
# COMPACT_ATOMS: atom_id res chain seq x y z
N LYS A 1 -48.38 -11.87 -41.03
CA LYS A 1 -47.77 -12.13 -39.69
C LYS A 1 -46.34 -11.61 -39.74
N ILE A 2 -46.13 -10.33 -39.46
CA ILE A 2 -44.79 -9.72 -39.46
C ILE A 2 -44.30 -9.82 -38.02
N GLY A 3 -43.59 -10.90 -37.72
CA GLY A 3 -42.94 -11.09 -36.42
C GLY A 3 -41.80 -10.11 -36.31
N ALA A 4 -41.96 -9.09 -35.48
CA ALA A 4 -40.93 -8.12 -35.18
C ALA A 4 -39.70 -8.82 -34.59
N PHE A 5 -38.57 -8.64 -35.24
CA PHE A 5 -37.23 -8.98 -34.78
C PHE A 5 -36.97 -8.21 -33.47
N MET A 6 -37.26 -8.82 -32.32
CA MET A 6 -37.03 -8.19 -31.01
C MET A 6 -35.54 -8.17 -30.73
N SER A 7 -34.94 -6.99 -30.78
CA SER A 7 -33.52 -6.74 -30.61
C SER A 7 -32.99 -7.32 -29.29
N GLU A 8 -32.00 -8.20 -29.42
CA GLU A 8 -31.13 -8.63 -28.32
C GLU A 8 -30.29 -7.45 -27.88
N GLY A 9 -30.72 -6.79 -26.81
CA GLY A 9 -30.01 -5.64 -26.27
C GLY A 9 -30.23 -5.53 -24.78
N THR A 10 -29.23 -5.04 -24.07
CA THR A 10 -29.35 -4.63 -22.67
C THR A 10 -29.76 -3.16 -22.63
N PHE A 11 -30.43 -2.72 -21.56
CA PHE A 11 -30.66 -1.31 -21.31
C PHE A 11 -30.06 -0.91 -19.97
N LEU A 12 -29.57 0.33 -19.91
CA LEU A 12 -28.95 0.91 -18.72
C LEU A 12 -30.00 1.76 -18.00
N VAL A 13 -30.25 1.46 -16.73
CA VAL A 13 -31.18 2.19 -15.86
C VAL A 13 -30.48 2.61 -14.58
N ASP A 14 -30.84 3.77 -14.06
CA ASP A 14 -30.32 4.24 -12.78
C ASP A 14 -31.19 3.72 -11.63
N CYS A 15 -30.55 3.15 -10.61
CA CYS A 15 -31.26 2.65 -9.44
C CYS A 15 -31.89 3.82 -8.65
N PRO A 16 -33.20 3.80 -8.35
CA PRO A 16 -33.83 4.85 -7.55
C PRO A 16 -33.34 4.88 -6.09
N CYS A 17 -32.75 3.79 -5.58
CA CYS A 17 -32.24 3.71 -4.22
C CYS A 17 -30.82 4.27 -4.07
N CYS A 18 -29.88 3.82 -4.91
CA CYS A 18 -28.45 4.15 -4.77
C CYS A 18 -27.88 5.00 -5.92
N LYS A 19 -28.69 5.37 -6.93
CA LYS A 19 -28.25 6.07 -8.16
C LYS A 19 -27.11 5.37 -8.91
N ALA A 20 -26.91 4.08 -8.65
CA ALA A 20 -25.95 3.24 -9.34
C ALA A 20 -26.50 2.87 -10.72
N ARG A 21 -25.59 2.64 -11.67
CA ARG A 21 -25.97 2.30 -13.03
C ARG A 21 -26.14 0.79 -13.14
N ILE A 22 -27.34 0.36 -13.51
CA ILE A 22 -27.73 -1.05 -13.61
C ILE A 22 -27.90 -1.42 -15.07
N GLU A 23 -27.27 -2.52 -15.47
CA GLU A 23 -27.49 -3.14 -16.77
C GLU A 23 -28.51 -4.26 -16.66
N VAL A 24 -29.61 -4.13 -17.40
CA VAL A 24 -30.75 -5.05 -17.34
C VAL A 24 -30.95 -5.70 -18.71
N ASP A 25 -31.18 -7.01 -18.68
CA ASP A 25 -31.55 -7.77 -19.88
C ASP A 25 -32.98 -7.44 -20.31
N ARG A 26 -33.16 -7.10 -21.59
CA ARG A 26 -34.43 -6.61 -22.11
C ARG A 26 -35.50 -7.69 -22.30
N LYS A 27 -35.11 -8.96 -22.42
CA LYS A 27 -36.08 -10.08 -22.57
C LYS A 27 -36.59 -10.59 -21.23
N SER A 28 -35.71 -10.70 -20.25
CA SER A 28 -36.00 -11.32 -18.95
C SER A 28 -36.22 -10.33 -17.81
N GLY A 29 -35.81 -9.07 -17.97
CA GLY A 29 -35.84 -8.07 -16.90
C GLY A 29 -34.85 -8.35 -15.76
N LYS A 30 -33.94 -9.31 -15.93
CA LYS A 30 -32.93 -9.64 -14.93
C LYS A 30 -31.79 -8.63 -14.95
N VAL A 31 -31.35 -8.25 -13.76
CA VAL A 31 -30.13 -7.44 -13.59
C VAL A 31 -28.92 -8.31 -13.93
N LEU A 32 -28.17 -7.89 -14.95
CA LEU A 32 -26.93 -8.55 -15.33
C LEU A 32 -25.75 -8.01 -14.52
N ARG A 33 -25.68 -6.68 -14.36
CA ARG A 33 -24.58 -6.00 -13.66
C ARG A 33 -25.08 -4.78 -12.90
N HIS A 34 -24.51 -4.59 -11.71
CA HIS A 34 -24.69 -3.42 -10.88
C HIS A 34 -23.33 -2.73 -10.77
N TRP A 35 -23.22 -1.51 -11.30
CA TRP A 35 -21.98 -0.73 -11.25
C TRP A 35 -22.06 0.28 -10.12
N ASP A 36 -21.11 0.21 -9.19
CA ASP A 36 -20.95 1.26 -8.19
C ASP A 36 -20.69 2.60 -8.87
N LYS A 37 -21.27 3.66 -8.29
CA LYS A 37 -21.08 5.01 -8.79
C LYS A 37 -19.58 5.34 -8.72
N PRO A 38 -18.91 5.71 -9.84
CA PRO A 38 -17.56 6.23 -9.75
C PRO A 38 -17.58 7.43 -8.81
N PRO A 39 -16.62 7.55 -7.87
CA PRO A 39 -16.63 8.62 -6.89
C PRO A 39 -16.73 9.93 -7.65
N VAL A 40 -17.82 10.66 -7.39
CA VAL A 40 -18.05 11.97 -7.99
C VAL A 40 -16.92 12.83 -7.44
N LEU A 41 -15.91 13.10 -8.28
CA LEU A 41 -14.96 14.17 -8.04
C LEU A 41 -15.81 15.40 -7.74
N LYS A 42 -15.63 16.00 -6.55
CA LYS A 42 -16.41 17.15 -6.12
C LYS A 42 -16.35 18.19 -7.23
N ALA A 43 -17.51 18.56 -7.77
CA ALA A 43 -17.61 19.58 -8.81
C ALA A 43 -16.99 20.89 -8.27
N GLY A 44 -15.80 21.23 -8.74
CA GLY A 44 -15.10 22.47 -8.40
C GLY A 44 -13.68 22.33 -7.82
N GLY A 45 -13.21 21.12 -7.50
CA GLY A 45 -11.80 20.90 -7.13
C GLY A 45 -10.99 20.43 -8.33
N ASP A 46 -9.96 21.17 -8.71
CA ASP A 46 -9.07 20.78 -9.80
C ASP A 46 -8.36 19.46 -9.42
N PRO A 47 -8.61 18.32 -10.11
CA PRO A 47 -8.09 17.01 -9.71
C PRO A 47 -6.56 16.96 -9.66
N MET A 48 -5.89 17.85 -10.41
CA MET A 48 -4.44 18.04 -10.30
C MET A 48 -4.03 18.55 -8.92
N GLN A 49 -4.73 19.54 -8.35
CA GLN A 49 -4.36 20.13 -7.07
C GLN A 49 -4.52 19.15 -5.90
N GLU A 50 -5.57 18.33 -5.91
CA GLU A 50 -5.72 17.25 -4.92
C GLU A 50 -4.63 16.18 -5.08
N ALA A 51 -4.26 15.82 -6.32
CA ALA A 51 -3.17 14.89 -6.57
C ALA A 51 -1.81 15.43 -6.07
N PHE A 52 -1.52 16.70 -6.32
CA PHE A 52 -0.30 17.36 -5.81
C PHE A 52 -0.26 17.39 -4.28
N LYS A 53 -1.40 17.66 -3.64
CA LYS A 53 -1.49 17.66 -2.18
C LYS A 53 -1.21 16.28 -1.60
N LYS A 54 -1.84 15.23 -2.15
CA LYS A 54 -1.58 13.83 -1.76
C LYS A 54 -0.13 13.42 -1.97
N MET A 55 0.47 13.78 -3.11
CA MET A 55 1.89 13.51 -3.37
C MET A 55 2.81 14.17 -2.34
N LYS A 56 2.50 15.41 -1.92
CA LYS A 56 3.29 16.11 -0.90
C LYS A 56 3.15 15.45 0.47
N GLU A 57 1.95 15.05 0.85
CA GLU A 57 1.68 14.31 2.11
C GLU A 57 2.41 12.96 2.11
N ASP A 58 2.34 12.20 1.02
CA ASP A 58 3.06 10.93 0.88
C ASP A 58 4.58 11.11 0.95
N LYS A 59 5.13 12.14 0.30
CA LYS A 59 6.56 12.45 0.36
C LYS A 59 7.02 12.74 1.78
N SER A 60 6.25 13.53 2.54
CA SER A 60 6.57 13.83 3.95
C SER A 60 6.59 12.55 4.79
N ARG A 61 5.56 11.71 4.64
CA ARG A 61 5.45 10.44 5.37
C ARG A 61 6.62 9.49 5.06
N LEU A 62 7.04 9.43 3.80
CA LEU A 62 8.19 8.64 3.38
C LEU A 62 9.49 9.18 3.98
N ASP A 63 9.69 10.49 3.94
CA ASP A 63 10.90 11.14 4.48
C ASP A 63 11.04 10.91 6.00
N ASP A 64 9.93 11.03 6.75
CA ASP A 64 9.89 10.73 8.18
C ASP A 64 10.25 9.26 8.47
N TYR A 65 9.74 8.33 7.65
CA TYR A 65 10.04 6.91 7.80
C TYR A 65 11.52 6.59 7.51
N PHE A 66 12.06 7.12 6.40
CA PHE A 66 13.45 6.87 6.01
C PHE A 66 14.46 7.55 6.94
N SER A 67 14.18 8.78 7.38
CA SER A 67 15.06 9.51 8.30
C SER A 67 15.12 8.85 9.68
N GLY A 68 14.00 8.35 10.19
CA GLY A 68 13.95 7.58 11.44
C GLY A 68 14.69 6.24 11.32
N ALA A 69 14.44 5.49 10.24
CA ALA A 69 15.09 4.20 10.01
C ALA A 69 16.61 4.35 9.80
N GLY A 70 17.05 5.36 9.06
CA GLY A 70 18.47 5.63 8.80
C GLY A 70 19.24 5.91 10.09
N LYS A 71 18.72 6.80 10.94
CA LYS A 71 19.35 7.11 12.24
C LYS A 71 19.46 5.88 13.15
N SER A 72 18.39 5.09 13.24
CA SER A 72 18.42 3.87 14.06
C SER A 72 19.46 2.85 13.58
N LEU A 73 19.68 2.74 12.27
CA LEU A 73 20.71 1.86 11.70
C LEU A 73 22.12 2.39 11.97
N GLU A 74 22.34 3.70 11.84
CA GLU A 74 23.63 4.33 12.18
C GLU A 74 23.98 4.15 13.66
N ASP A 75 23.01 4.38 14.56
CA ASP A 75 23.20 4.21 16.00
C ASP A 75 23.54 2.76 16.36
N LYS A 76 22.80 1.79 15.79
CA LYS A 76 23.09 0.36 15.99
C LYS A 76 24.46 -0.03 15.46
N LYS A 77 24.87 0.51 14.31
CA LYS A 77 26.19 0.25 13.75
C LYS A 77 27.27 0.76 14.69
N LYS A 78 27.12 1.99 15.19
CA LYS A 78 28.08 2.58 16.14
C LYS A 78 28.18 1.76 17.44
N GLU A 79 27.04 1.32 17.99
CA GLU A 79 27.02 0.48 19.19
C GLU A 79 27.74 -0.86 18.96
N LEU A 80 27.50 -1.51 17.81
CA LEU A 80 28.16 -2.75 17.43
C LEU A 80 29.68 -2.56 17.25
N ASP A 81 30.10 -1.49 16.58
CA ASP A 81 31.52 -1.16 16.37
C ASP A 81 32.23 -0.88 17.71
N GLU A 82 31.59 -0.16 18.64
CA GLU A 82 32.13 0.10 19.98
C GLU A 82 32.28 -1.18 20.80
N LYS A 83 31.29 -2.08 20.78
CA LYS A 83 31.36 -3.39 21.44
C LYS A 83 32.46 -4.26 20.83
N PHE A 84 32.57 -4.27 19.51
CA PHE A 84 33.58 -5.04 18.79
C PHE A 84 34.99 -4.57 19.15
N GLU A 85 35.26 -3.26 19.11
CA GLU A 85 36.58 -2.74 19.46
C GLU A 85 36.91 -2.92 20.95
N LYS A 86 35.92 -2.85 21.85
CA LYS A 86 36.11 -3.16 23.27
C LYS A 86 36.50 -4.61 23.49
N GLU A 87 35.80 -5.54 22.84
CA GLU A 87 36.06 -6.97 22.96
C GLU A 87 37.40 -7.36 22.32
N LYS A 88 37.72 -6.78 21.17
CA LYS A 88 39.02 -6.92 20.50
C LYS A 88 40.17 -6.43 21.38
N LYS A 89 39.99 -5.34 22.14
CA LYS A 89 40.97 -4.91 23.14
C LYS A 89 41.08 -5.91 24.30
N ARG A 90 39.95 -6.38 24.86
CA ARG A 90 39.94 -7.43 25.90
C ARG A 90 40.76 -8.64 25.48
N ILE A 91 40.49 -9.18 24.29
CA ILE A 91 41.18 -10.36 23.73
C ILE A 91 42.69 -10.11 23.59
N LYS A 92 43.08 -8.92 23.08
CA LYS A 92 44.50 -8.54 22.97
C LYS A 92 45.19 -8.48 24.33
N ASP A 93 44.51 -7.95 25.34
CA ASP A 93 45.06 -7.77 26.68
C ASP A 93 45.08 -9.09 27.47
N SER A 94 44.08 -9.96 27.29
CA SER A 94 43.97 -11.24 28.00
C SER A 94 44.65 -12.41 27.27
N GLY A 95 45.04 -12.25 26.01
CA GLY A 95 45.62 -13.31 25.19
C GLY A 95 44.66 -14.48 24.93
N ASP A 96 43.35 -14.22 25.02
CA ASP A 96 42.30 -15.24 24.91
C ASP A 96 42.10 -15.65 23.45
N THR A 97 42.55 -16.84 23.08
CA THR A 97 42.43 -17.37 21.70
C THR A 97 41.21 -18.28 21.52
N SER A 98 40.28 -18.30 22.48
CA SER A 98 39.08 -19.12 22.39
C SER A 98 38.15 -18.65 21.24
N ARG A 99 37.47 -19.60 20.60
CA ARG A 99 36.50 -19.31 19.54
C ARG A 99 35.29 -18.58 20.17
N PRO A 100 34.80 -17.47 19.59
CA PRO A 100 33.57 -16.83 20.06
C PRO A 100 32.40 -17.81 20.06
N GLU A 101 31.59 -17.78 21.12
CA GLU A 101 30.37 -18.58 21.22
C GLU A 101 29.40 -18.17 20.10
N THR A 102 28.96 -19.15 19.31
CA THR A 102 27.95 -18.91 18.28
C THR A 102 26.55 -19.16 18.87
N PRO A 103 25.50 -18.57 18.30
CA PRO A 103 24.12 -18.83 18.74
C PRO A 103 23.74 -20.32 18.73
N TRP A 104 24.44 -21.15 17.95
CA TRP A 104 24.26 -22.60 17.86
C TRP A 104 24.95 -23.38 18.99
N ASP A 105 25.87 -22.75 19.73
CA ASP A 105 26.59 -23.34 20.86
C ASP A 105 25.82 -23.14 22.20
N LEU A 106 24.69 -22.41 22.19
CA LEU A 106 23.90 -22.00 23.37
C LEU A 106 22.57 -22.77 23.55
N ASP A 107 22.31 -23.78 22.73
CA ASP A 107 21.15 -24.70 22.81
C ASP A 107 21.50 -26.03 23.52
#